data_AF-A0A090L1K5-F1
#
_entry.id   AF-A0A090L1K5-F1
#
_cell.length_a   1.000
_cell.length_b   1.000
_cell.length_c   1.000
_cell.angle_alpha   90.00
_cell.angle_beta   90.00
_cell.angle_gamma   90.00
#
_symmetry.space_group_name_H-M   'P 1'
#
loop_
_entity.id
_entity.type
_entity.pdbx_description
1 polymer ?
#
loop_
_entity_poly.entity_id
_entity_poly.type
_entity_poly.pdbx_seq_one_letter_code
_entity_poly.pdbx_strand_id
1 'polypeptide(L)'
;MTGKYNNFEVSFSSLPSEILCIILKQVDWKTIYNVKALSKFFYTFVAKNLDSLPKPKVREFEISSYATKDTIIEGFFLLENKINPICISCQVNNLSQSDKENEIENCLMRIDLTNVGVGKIKTNGKSFVFDILNRYLQPGINVGFLEIEINRCQNLESFSSFIQKIKHVTFFHLTKLCFSHQTILKCQCTKFVNPEMITKLFLNNNNLQWLDISSKCSDFDVELIQNMKTRQILCEGEGKLHKNFTICLPYKRDMDVHHEITKHFSCGKYIISNISQNYGNFNYFQATKLCTGCNCQMHIGIAYINIEESRKPICSSYV
;
A
#
# COMPACT_ATOMS: atom_id res chain seq x y z
N MET A 1 -45.95 -50.03 18.14
CA MET A 1 -45.34 -49.00 18.99
C MET A 1 -44.53 -48.06 18.11
N THR A 2 -45.13 -46.97 17.62
CA THR A 2 -44.46 -45.94 16.83
C THR A 2 -43.97 -44.85 17.78
N GLY A 3 -42.67 -44.86 18.11
CA GLY A 3 -42.06 -43.83 18.93
C GLY A 3 -42.15 -42.48 18.22
N LYS A 4 -42.97 -41.57 18.75
CA LYS A 4 -42.95 -40.15 18.37
C LYS A 4 -41.64 -39.57 18.91
N TYR A 5 -40.64 -39.43 18.05
CA TYR A 5 -39.50 -38.56 18.33
C TYR A 5 -40.03 -37.13 18.35
N ASN A 6 -40.12 -36.55 19.54
CA ASN A 6 -40.29 -35.11 19.68
C ASN A 6 -39.01 -34.47 19.15
N ASN A 7 -39.04 -33.98 17.91
CA ASN A 7 -38.00 -33.10 17.39
C ASN A 7 -38.01 -31.83 18.25
N PHE A 8 -37.12 -31.76 19.23
CA PHE A 8 -36.81 -30.50 19.90
C PHE A 8 -36.12 -29.61 18.87
N GLU A 9 -36.89 -28.74 18.21
CA GLU A 9 -36.35 -27.61 17.49
C GLU A 9 -35.75 -26.63 18.50
N VAL A 10 -34.47 -26.82 18.80
CA VAL A 10 -33.69 -25.82 19.51
C VAL A 10 -33.53 -24.63 18.57
N SER A 11 -34.20 -23.52 18.87
CA SER A 11 -34.04 -22.30 18.10
C SER A 11 -32.58 -21.86 18.13
N PHE A 12 -31.99 -21.58 16.97
CA PHE A 12 -30.61 -21.10 16.87
C PHE A 12 -30.37 -19.87 17.75
N SER A 13 -31.36 -18.98 17.88
CA SER A 13 -31.31 -17.78 18.74
C SER A 13 -31.31 -18.06 20.24
N SER A 14 -31.59 -19.30 20.67
CA SER A 14 -31.57 -19.69 22.10
C SER A 14 -30.18 -20.11 22.57
N LEU A 15 -29.22 -20.27 21.66
CA LEU A 15 -27.85 -20.63 22.00
C LEU A 15 -27.12 -19.47 22.71
N PRO A 16 -26.21 -19.78 23.65
CA PRO A 16 -25.32 -18.78 24.23
C PRO A 16 -24.51 -18.04 23.15
N SER A 17 -24.20 -16.77 23.40
CA SER A 17 -23.52 -15.88 22.44
C SER A 17 -22.17 -16.44 21.97
N GLU A 18 -21.45 -17.11 22.86
CA GLU A 18 -20.15 -17.73 22.62
C GLU A 18 -20.27 -18.88 21.62
N ILE A 19 -21.31 -19.70 21.76
CA ILE A 19 -21.60 -20.82 20.87
C ILE A 19 -22.01 -20.31 19.49
N LEU A 20 -22.86 -19.28 19.43
CA LEU A 20 -23.21 -18.61 18.18
C LEU A 20 -21.98 -18.05 17.46
N CYS A 21 -21.06 -17.44 18.19
CA CYS A 21 -19.82 -16.91 17.62
C CYS A 21 -18.93 -18.03 17.06
N ILE A 22 -18.78 -19.15 17.78
CA ILE A 22 -18.05 -20.32 17.29
C ILE A 22 -18.66 -20.84 15.99
N ILE A 23 -19.99 -20.96 15.92
CA ILE A 23 -20.68 -21.45 14.72
C ILE A 23 -20.50 -20.46 13.55
N LEU A 24 -20.71 -19.15 13.78
CA LEU A 24 -20.59 -18.15 12.72
C LEU A 24 -19.15 -17.94 12.25
N LYS A 25 -18.14 -18.30 13.03
CA LYS A 25 -16.72 -18.33 12.58
C LYS A 25 -16.44 -19.43 11.55
N GLN A 26 -17.27 -20.47 11.48
CA GLN A 26 -17.09 -21.58 10.55
C GLN A 26 -17.78 -21.38 9.20
N VAL A 27 -18.57 -20.30 9.04
CA VAL A 27 -19.27 -20.00 7.78
C VAL A 27 -18.60 -18.85 7.04
N ASP A 28 -18.87 -18.74 5.74
CA ASP A 28 -18.36 -17.63 4.96
C ASP A 28 -19.03 -16.29 5.34
N TRP A 29 -18.33 -15.19 5.04
CA TRP A 29 -18.80 -13.85 5.37
C TRP A 29 -20.17 -13.51 4.74
N LYS A 30 -20.52 -14.10 3.59
CA LYS A 30 -21.82 -13.86 2.94
C LYS A 30 -22.95 -14.47 3.74
N THR A 31 -22.73 -15.67 4.25
CA THR A 31 -23.65 -16.36 5.15
C THR A 31 -23.89 -15.52 6.40
N ILE A 32 -22.84 -14.93 6.97
CA ILE A 32 -22.96 -14.01 8.12
C ILE A 32 -23.81 -12.77 7.77
N TYR A 33 -23.59 -12.19 6.59
CA TYR A 33 -24.41 -11.07 6.09
C TYR A 33 -25.88 -11.46 5.90
N ASN A 34 -26.16 -12.66 5.40
CA ASN A 34 -27.53 -13.17 5.26
C ASN A 34 -28.17 -13.40 6.64
N VAL A 35 -27.42 -13.98 7.59
CA VAL A 35 -27.86 -14.18 8.99
C VAL A 35 -28.23 -12.84 9.63
N LYS A 36 -27.44 -11.79 9.40
CA LYS A 36 -27.72 -10.43 9.87
C LYS A 36 -29.08 -9.91 9.43
N ALA A 37 -29.56 -10.31 8.25
CA ALA A 37 -30.84 -9.87 7.69
C ALA A 37 -32.06 -10.66 8.21
N LEU A 38 -31.84 -11.77 8.93
CA LEU A 38 -32.95 -12.64 9.37
C LEU A 38 -33.76 -12.06 10.53
N SER A 39 -33.12 -11.36 11.48
CA SER A 39 -33.82 -10.80 12.64
C SER A 39 -33.04 -9.67 13.31
N LYS A 40 -33.73 -8.87 14.13
CA LYS A 40 -33.10 -7.83 14.96
C LYS A 40 -32.05 -8.41 15.92
N PHE A 41 -32.30 -9.61 16.46
CA PHE A 41 -31.35 -10.31 17.31
C PHE A 41 -30.03 -10.59 16.56
N PHE A 42 -30.10 -11.21 15.38
CA PHE A 42 -28.91 -11.49 14.59
C PHE A 42 -28.23 -10.23 14.07
N TYR A 43 -29.01 -9.21 13.70
CA TYR A 43 -28.47 -7.91 13.35
C TYR A 43 -27.57 -7.35 14.45
N THR A 44 -28.09 -7.26 15.68
CA THR A 44 -27.35 -6.76 16.84
C THR A 44 -26.21 -7.68 17.23
N PHE A 45 -26.40 -9.00 17.16
CA PHE A 45 -25.37 -9.99 17.49
C PHE A 45 -24.16 -9.86 16.55
N VAL A 46 -24.39 -9.87 15.23
CA VAL A 46 -23.33 -9.73 14.22
C VAL A 46 -22.64 -8.38 14.36
N ALA A 47 -23.39 -7.29 14.58
CA ALA A 47 -22.80 -5.96 14.75
C ALA A 47 -21.87 -5.88 15.97
N LYS A 48 -22.24 -6.49 17.10
CA LYS A 48 -21.42 -6.51 18.33
C LYS A 48 -20.18 -7.41 18.22
N ASN A 49 -20.21 -8.42 17.35
CA ASN A 49 -19.14 -9.42 17.24
C ASN A 49 -18.34 -9.31 15.93
N LEU A 50 -18.53 -8.22 15.16
CA LEU A 50 -18.01 -8.06 13.80
C LEU A 50 -16.50 -8.32 13.70
N ASP A 51 -15.72 -7.89 14.70
CA ASP A 51 -14.26 -8.04 14.71
C ASP A 51 -13.78 -9.48 14.88
N SER A 52 -14.63 -10.33 15.44
CA SER A 52 -14.33 -11.75 15.65
C SER A 52 -14.84 -12.65 14.52
N LEU A 53 -15.67 -12.11 13.63
CA LEU A 53 -16.33 -12.86 12.57
C LEU A 53 -15.56 -12.74 11.24
N PRO A 54 -15.60 -13.78 10.38
CA PRO A 54 -15.03 -13.71 9.03
C PRO A 54 -15.51 -12.48 8.26
N LYS A 55 -14.56 -11.68 7.78
CA LYS A 55 -14.81 -10.49 6.93
C LYS A 55 -14.44 -10.81 5.47
N PRO A 56 -15.09 -10.17 4.48
CA PRO A 56 -14.66 -10.24 3.08
C PRO A 56 -13.23 -9.72 2.93
N LYS A 57 -12.39 -10.49 2.24
CA LYS A 57 -11.03 -10.07 1.87
C LYS A 57 -11.07 -9.02 0.77
N VAL A 58 -10.17 -8.04 0.88
CA VAL A 58 -10.03 -6.97 -0.12
C VAL A 58 -8.96 -7.37 -1.13
N ARG A 59 -9.34 -7.46 -2.40
CA ARG A 59 -8.39 -7.63 -3.51
C ARG A 59 -7.73 -6.29 -3.83
N GLU A 60 -8.55 -5.25 -3.97
CA GLU A 60 -8.09 -3.91 -4.36
C GLU A 60 -8.82 -2.84 -3.56
N PHE A 61 -8.13 -1.78 -3.15
CA PHE A 61 -8.77 -0.58 -2.62
C PHE A 61 -8.17 0.68 -3.25
N GLU A 62 -9.01 1.70 -3.40
CA GLU A 62 -8.61 3.05 -3.73
C GLU A 62 -9.30 4.01 -2.75
N ILE A 63 -8.53 4.82 -2.03
CA ILE A 63 -9.08 5.90 -1.21
C ILE A 63 -8.48 7.22 -1.68
N SER A 64 -9.36 8.13 -2.06
CA SER A 64 -9.00 9.42 -2.63
C SER A 64 -9.60 10.54 -1.81
N SER A 65 -8.82 11.59 -1.54
CA SER A 65 -9.30 12.83 -0.91
C SER A 65 -8.99 14.02 -1.80
N TYR A 66 -9.99 14.86 -2.01
CA TYR A 66 -9.90 16.06 -2.83
C TYR A 66 -10.34 17.30 -2.05
N ALA A 67 -9.46 18.29 -1.97
CA ALA A 67 -9.79 19.61 -1.46
C ALA A 67 -10.51 20.42 -2.56
N THR A 68 -11.81 20.61 -2.39
CA THR A 68 -12.61 21.59 -3.12
C THR A 68 -12.97 22.75 -2.16
N LYS A 69 -14.13 23.40 -2.33
CA LYS A 69 -14.69 24.26 -1.26
C LYS A 69 -14.93 23.45 0.02
N ASP A 70 -15.34 22.19 -0.15
CA ASP A 70 -15.44 21.17 0.89
C ASP A 70 -14.40 20.07 0.68
N THR A 71 -14.09 19.31 1.74
CA THR A 71 -13.28 18.09 1.62
C THR A 71 -14.18 16.93 1.26
N ILE A 72 -13.89 16.28 0.13
CA ILE A 72 -14.57 15.06 -0.31
C ILE A 72 -13.58 13.91 -0.17
N ILE A 73 -14.03 12.82 0.44
CA ILE A 73 -13.29 11.55 0.46
C ILE A 73 -14.13 10.51 -0.26
N GLU A 74 -13.50 9.79 -1.17
CA GLU A 74 -14.08 8.68 -1.92
C GLU A 74 -13.30 7.40 -1.57
N GLY A 75 -14.04 6.33 -1.34
CA GLY A 75 -13.50 5.00 -1.13
C GLY A 75 -14.07 4.03 -2.14
N PHE A 76 -13.20 3.25 -2.77
CA PHE A 76 -13.53 2.16 -3.68
C PHE A 76 -12.87 0.89 -3.17
N PHE A 77 -13.63 -0.19 -3.06
CA PHE A 77 -13.15 -1.48 -2.57
C PHE A 77 -13.64 -2.61 -3.47
N LEU A 78 -12.70 -3.41 -3.96
CA LEU A 78 -12.96 -4.62 -4.73
C LEU A 78 -12.72 -5.84 -3.83
N LEU A 79 -13.80 -6.52 -3.46
CA LEU A 79 -13.77 -7.66 -2.55
C LEU A 79 -13.58 -8.98 -3.31
N GLU A 80 -12.81 -9.88 -2.72
CA GLU A 80 -12.65 -11.25 -3.22
C GLU A 80 -13.94 -12.05 -3.08
N ASN A 81 -14.32 -12.73 -4.16
CA ASN A 81 -15.47 -13.61 -4.20
C ASN A 81 -15.25 -14.70 -5.24
N LYS A 82 -15.63 -15.94 -4.92
CA LYS A 82 -15.44 -17.14 -5.75
C LYS A 82 -16.05 -17.04 -7.14
N ILE A 83 -17.18 -16.32 -7.27
CA ILE A 83 -17.92 -16.22 -8.54
C ILE A 83 -17.52 -14.93 -9.26
N ASN A 84 -17.85 -13.77 -8.67
CA ASN A 84 -17.58 -12.45 -9.24
C ASN A 84 -17.16 -11.48 -8.15
N PRO A 85 -16.08 -10.69 -8.35
CA PRO A 85 -15.69 -9.63 -7.41
C PRO A 85 -16.85 -8.70 -7.06
N ILE A 86 -16.90 -8.25 -5.81
CA ILE A 86 -17.94 -7.30 -5.35
C ILE A 86 -17.29 -5.93 -5.22
N CYS A 87 -17.90 -4.94 -5.87
CA CYS A 87 -17.47 -3.55 -5.82
C CYS A 87 -18.29 -2.80 -4.78
N ILE A 88 -17.61 -2.08 -3.89
CA ILE A 88 -18.21 -1.14 -2.94
C ILE A 88 -17.62 0.24 -3.21
N SER A 89 -18.48 1.23 -3.42
CA SER A 89 -18.11 2.64 -3.50
C SER A 89 -18.82 3.41 -2.39
N CYS A 90 -18.09 4.26 -1.69
CA CYS A 90 -18.62 5.13 -0.64
C CYS A 90 -18.01 6.52 -0.76
N GLN A 91 -18.77 7.54 -0.36
CA GLN A 91 -18.35 8.92 -0.46
C GLN A 91 -18.76 9.70 0.78
N VAL A 92 -17.85 10.50 1.32
CA VAL A 92 -18.13 11.39 2.44
C VAL A 92 -17.83 12.82 2.02
N ASN A 93 -18.87 13.65 2.12
CA ASN A 93 -18.78 15.08 1.90
C ASN A 93 -18.70 15.78 3.25
N ASN A 94 -17.76 16.73 3.38
CA ASN A 94 -17.66 17.65 4.50
C ASN A 94 -17.55 16.98 5.89
N LEU A 95 -16.32 16.64 6.28
CA LEU A 95 -15.97 16.02 7.57
C LEU A 95 -16.31 16.85 8.83
N SER A 96 -16.81 18.08 8.69
CA SER A 96 -17.17 18.93 9.84
C SER A 96 -18.50 18.54 10.50
N GLN A 97 -19.30 17.66 9.90
CA GLN A 97 -20.50 17.11 10.53
C GLN A 97 -20.15 15.85 11.33
N SER A 98 -20.00 16.02 12.63
CA SER A 98 -19.57 15.01 13.61
C SER A 98 -20.48 13.80 13.81
N ASP A 99 -21.67 13.76 13.20
CA ASP A 99 -22.74 12.86 13.67
C ASP A 99 -23.24 11.85 12.63
N LYS A 100 -22.75 11.89 11.39
CA LYS A 100 -23.07 10.86 10.39
C LYS A 100 -21.93 9.87 10.31
N GLU A 101 -22.26 8.60 10.57
CA GLU A 101 -21.36 7.46 10.41
C GLU A 101 -20.58 7.62 9.10
N ASN A 102 -19.26 7.83 9.21
CA ASN A 102 -18.40 7.99 8.05
C ASN A 102 -18.49 6.70 7.21
N GLU A 103 -19.13 6.77 6.04
CA GLU A 103 -19.41 5.60 5.20
C GLU A 103 -18.14 4.81 4.87
N ILE A 104 -17.01 5.50 4.70
CA ILE A 104 -15.72 4.89 4.45
C ILE A 104 -15.26 4.10 5.67
N GLU A 105 -15.38 4.66 6.87
CA GLU A 105 -15.04 3.97 8.12
C GLU A 105 -15.94 2.74 8.34
N ASN A 106 -17.24 2.88 8.08
CA ASN A 106 -18.19 1.78 8.08
C ASN A 106 -17.79 0.66 7.10
N CYS A 107 -17.28 1.01 5.92
CA CYS A 107 -16.76 0.03 4.97
C CYS A 107 -15.49 -0.63 5.50
N LEU A 108 -14.51 0.15 5.96
CA LEU A 108 -13.23 -0.32 6.49
C LEU A 108 -13.40 -1.27 7.68
N MET A 109 -14.37 -1.01 8.57
CA MET A 109 -14.68 -1.89 9.70
C MET A 109 -15.17 -3.29 9.27
N ARG A 110 -15.78 -3.39 8.09
CA ARG A 110 -16.49 -4.59 7.61
C ARG A 110 -15.65 -5.44 6.66
N ILE A 111 -14.42 -5.03 6.32
CA ILE A 111 -13.56 -5.71 5.36
C ILE A 111 -12.25 -6.15 6.01
N ASP A 112 -11.64 -7.19 5.45
CA ASP A 112 -10.32 -7.68 5.86
C ASP A 112 -9.23 -7.10 4.94
N LEU A 113 -8.37 -6.26 5.52
CA LEU A 113 -7.25 -5.58 4.88
C LEU A 113 -5.88 -6.24 5.19
N THR A 114 -5.88 -7.42 5.81
CA THR A 114 -4.63 -8.10 6.21
C THR A 114 -3.76 -8.44 5.00
N ASN A 115 -4.39 -8.83 3.89
CA ASN A 115 -3.71 -9.14 2.62
C ASN A 115 -4.46 -8.44 1.49
N VAL A 116 -3.81 -7.45 0.88
CA VAL A 116 -4.36 -6.65 -0.21
C VAL A 116 -3.51 -6.85 -1.46
N GLY A 117 -4.14 -7.12 -2.61
CA GLY A 117 -3.44 -7.19 -3.89
C GLY A 117 -2.95 -5.81 -4.33
N VAL A 118 -3.86 -4.84 -4.41
CA VAL A 118 -3.60 -3.47 -4.89
C VAL A 118 -4.17 -2.44 -3.91
N GLY A 119 -3.34 -1.54 -3.39
CA GLY A 119 -3.76 -0.38 -2.61
C GLY A 119 -3.41 0.90 -3.34
N LYS A 120 -4.37 1.80 -3.52
CA LYS A 120 -4.17 3.13 -4.09
C LYS A 120 -4.62 4.19 -3.11
N ILE A 121 -3.79 5.19 -2.87
CA ILE A 121 -4.09 6.30 -1.98
C ILE A 121 -3.79 7.58 -2.71
N LYS A 122 -4.78 8.44 -2.87
CA LYS A 122 -4.61 9.75 -3.49
C LYS A 122 -5.06 10.83 -2.52
N THR A 123 -4.22 11.84 -2.33
CA THR A 123 -4.59 12.99 -1.49
C THR A 123 -4.28 14.28 -2.22
N ASN A 124 -5.23 15.22 -2.19
CA ASN A 124 -5.06 16.57 -2.68
C ASN A 124 -5.56 17.55 -1.61
N GLY A 125 -4.64 18.19 -0.89
CA GLY A 125 -4.95 19.10 0.22
C GLY A 125 -5.06 18.39 1.57
N LYS A 126 -6.24 18.42 2.20
CA LYS A 126 -6.42 17.85 3.55
C LYS A 126 -6.24 16.32 3.52
N SER A 127 -5.53 15.80 4.51
CA SER A 127 -4.96 14.44 4.50
C SER A 127 -5.59 13.49 5.51
N PHE A 128 -6.90 13.61 5.72
CA PHE A 128 -7.65 12.75 6.64
C PHE A 128 -7.66 11.27 6.23
N VAL A 129 -7.32 10.97 4.97
CA VAL A 129 -7.21 9.58 4.48
C VAL A 129 -6.23 8.78 5.33
N PHE A 130 -5.07 9.35 5.67
CA PHE A 130 -4.10 8.65 6.50
C PHE A 130 -4.59 8.50 7.94
N ASP A 131 -5.35 9.47 8.48
CA ASP A 131 -5.94 9.37 9.81
C ASP A 131 -6.97 8.25 9.88
N ILE A 132 -7.85 8.17 8.87
CA ILE A 132 -8.83 7.09 8.72
C ILE A 132 -8.11 5.75 8.61
N LEU A 133 -7.17 5.62 7.67
CA LEU A 133 -6.43 4.37 7.46
C LEU A 133 -5.65 3.95 8.71
N ASN A 134 -5.06 4.88 9.46
CA ASN A 134 -4.37 4.59 10.71
C ASN A 134 -5.28 4.02 11.79
N ARG A 135 -6.59 4.32 11.79
CA ARG A 135 -7.52 3.71 12.76
C ARG A 135 -7.84 2.26 12.44
N TYR A 136 -7.94 1.90 11.16
CA TYR A 136 -8.47 0.59 10.73
C TYR A 136 -7.39 -0.39 10.28
N LEU A 137 -6.26 0.08 9.76
CA LEU A 137 -5.17 -0.78 9.35
C LEU A 137 -4.35 -1.23 10.57
N GLN A 138 -4.28 -2.55 10.71
CA GLN A 138 -3.42 -3.20 11.67
C GLN A 138 -1.95 -3.13 11.23
N PRO A 139 -0.99 -3.08 12.15
CA PRO A 139 0.41 -3.18 11.79
C PRO A 139 0.72 -4.50 11.07
N GLY A 140 1.59 -4.46 10.06
CA GLY A 140 2.04 -5.67 9.36
C GLY A 140 1.13 -6.16 8.25
N ILE A 141 0.30 -5.29 7.66
CA ILE A 141 -0.46 -5.66 6.46
C ILE A 141 0.48 -6.05 5.30
N ASN A 142 0.02 -7.02 4.51
CA ASN A 142 0.65 -7.43 3.26
C ASN A 142 -0.04 -6.72 2.10
N VAL A 143 0.74 -5.98 1.31
CA VAL A 143 0.24 -5.29 0.10
C VAL A 143 1.07 -5.71 -1.09
N GLY A 144 0.45 -6.25 -2.13
CA GLY A 144 1.14 -6.58 -3.38
C GLY A 144 1.72 -5.32 -4.02
N PHE A 145 0.83 -4.43 -4.46
CA PHE A 145 1.16 -3.15 -5.07
C PHE A 145 0.54 -2.00 -4.28
N LEU A 146 1.36 -1.06 -3.81
CA LEU A 146 0.93 0.13 -3.10
C LEU A 146 1.34 1.39 -3.88
N GLU A 147 0.34 2.14 -4.31
CA GLU A 147 0.50 3.43 -4.97
C GLU A 147 0.00 4.55 -4.05
N ILE A 148 0.86 5.54 -3.82
CA ILE A 148 0.52 6.72 -3.01
C ILE A 148 0.87 7.98 -3.79
N GLU A 149 -0.16 8.77 -4.08
CA GLU A 149 -0.05 10.11 -4.67
C GLU A 149 -0.43 11.15 -3.62
N ILE A 150 0.50 12.03 -3.27
CA ILE A 150 0.27 13.08 -2.27
C ILE A 150 0.50 14.46 -2.88
N ASN A 151 -0.57 15.22 -3.06
CA ASN A 151 -0.53 16.60 -3.50
C ASN A 151 -0.96 17.52 -2.33
N ARG A 152 -0.08 18.42 -1.90
CA ARG A 152 -0.37 19.45 -0.86
C ARG A 152 -0.91 18.90 0.47
N CYS A 153 -0.37 17.79 0.96
CA CYS A 153 -0.77 17.22 2.25
C CYS A 153 -0.31 18.09 3.43
N GLN A 154 -1.25 18.35 4.36
CA GLN A 154 -0.96 19.11 5.57
C GLN A 154 -0.43 18.24 6.72
N ASN A 155 -0.88 16.98 6.86
CA ASN A 155 -0.55 16.14 8.01
C ASN A 155 0.57 15.13 7.67
N LEU A 156 1.82 15.54 7.89
CA LEU A 156 2.98 14.69 7.71
C LEU A 156 3.05 13.53 8.71
N GLU A 157 2.61 13.80 9.94
CA GLU A 157 2.67 12.84 11.04
C GLU A 157 1.77 11.63 10.77
N SER A 158 0.54 11.88 10.31
CA SER A 158 -0.40 10.82 9.94
C SER A 158 0.10 9.95 8.80
N PHE A 159 0.67 10.58 7.76
CA PHE A 159 1.34 9.84 6.68
C PHE A 159 2.50 8.98 7.22
N SER A 160 3.33 9.54 8.10
CA SER A 160 4.48 8.85 8.68
C SER A 160 4.05 7.64 9.52
N SER A 161 3.00 7.81 10.34
CA SER A 161 2.39 6.73 11.12
C SER A 161 1.83 5.63 10.22
N PHE A 162 1.18 6.01 9.12
CA PHE A 162 0.68 5.05 8.13
C PHE A 162 1.83 4.24 7.52
N ILE A 163 2.87 4.91 7.01
CA ILE A 163 4.02 4.23 6.38
C ILE A 163 4.71 3.26 7.34
N GLN A 164 4.79 3.58 8.64
CA GLN A 164 5.38 2.69 9.64
C GLN A 164 4.59 1.38 9.85
N LYS A 165 3.28 1.38 9.59
CA LYS A 165 2.43 0.17 9.67
C LYS A 165 2.61 -0.77 8.48
N ILE A 166 3.09 -0.23 7.36
CA ILE A 166 3.28 -0.94 6.10
C ILE A 166 4.65 -1.64 6.09
N LYS A 167 4.66 -2.96 6.33
CA LYS A 167 5.90 -3.77 6.46
C LYS A 167 6.12 -4.78 5.33
N HIS A 168 5.10 -5.05 4.53
CA HIS A 168 5.15 -6.13 3.54
C HIS A 168 4.58 -5.67 2.19
N VAL A 169 5.24 -4.68 1.59
CA VAL A 169 4.95 -4.24 0.21
C VAL A 169 5.86 -4.95 -0.78
N THR A 170 5.30 -5.42 -1.91
CA THR A 170 6.12 -5.99 -3.01
C THR A 170 6.50 -4.94 -4.04
N PHE A 171 5.55 -4.11 -4.45
CA PHE A 171 5.72 -3.01 -5.40
C PHE A 171 5.27 -1.71 -4.76
N PHE A 172 6.16 -0.73 -4.66
CA PHE A 172 5.86 0.56 -4.03
C PHE A 172 6.03 1.68 -5.05
N HIS A 173 4.96 2.39 -5.34
CA HIS A 173 4.93 3.56 -6.22
C HIS A 173 4.57 4.81 -5.42
N LEU A 174 5.52 5.75 -5.31
CA LEU A 174 5.37 7.00 -4.58
C LEU A 174 5.47 8.17 -5.54
N THR A 175 4.38 8.92 -5.70
CA THR A 175 4.32 10.06 -6.62
C THR A 175 3.85 11.34 -5.95
N LYS A 176 4.32 12.45 -6.52
CA LYS A 176 3.97 13.83 -6.18
C LYS A 176 4.17 14.27 -4.72
N LEU A 177 4.69 13.42 -3.83
CA LEU A 177 4.88 13.61 -2.38
C LEU A 177 5.14 15.06 -1.95
N CYS A 178 4.09 15.86 -1.79
CA CYS A 178 4.15 17.29 -1.54
C CYS A 178 3.43 17.62 -0.22
N PHE A 179 4.17 18.13 0.77
CA PHE A 179 3.63 18.50 2.08
C PHE A 179 3.71 20.02 2.30
N SER A 180 2.63 20.64 2.78
CA SER A 180 2.43 22.11 2.77
C SER A 180 3.16 22.88 3.87
N HIS A 181 3.69 22.21 4.90
CA HIS A 181 4.31 22.88 6.07
C HIS A 181 5.81 23.19 5.90
N GLN A 182 6.38 23.09 4.70
CA GLN A 182 7.76 23.50 4.44
C GLN A 182 7.79 24.98 4.01
N THR A 183 7.97 25.87 4.99
CA THR A 183 8.00 27.35 4.91
C THR A 183 9.21 27.93 4.16
N ILE A 184 9.51 27.46 2.94
CA ILE A 184 10.60 28.02 2.14
C ILE A 184 10.13 28.33 0.72
N LEU A 185 10.28 29.60 0.33
CA LEU A 185 9.82 30.32 -0.88
C LEU A 185 10.23 29.75 -2.27
N LYS A 186 10.76 28.53 -2.34
CA LYS A 186 10.98 27.79 -3.59
C LYS A 186 10.37 26.42 -3.37
N CYS A 187 9.59 25.87 -4.29
CA CYS A 187 9.02 24.54 -4.10
C CYS A 187 10.11 23.49 -3.77
N GLN A 188 10.31 23.26 -2.48
CA GLN A 188 11.08 22.19 -1.87
C GLN A 188 10.16 20.99 -1.59
N CYS A 189 9.01 20.94 -2.26
CA CYS A 189 7.91 20.03 -2.00
C CYS A 189 8.32 18.56 -1.96
N THR A 190 9.47 18.20 -2.56
CA THR A 190 10.03 16.85 -2.60
C THR A 190 11.31 16.65 -1.77
N LYS A 191 11.84 17.66 -1.07
CA LYS A 191 12.98 17.48 -0.14
C LYS A 191 12.61 16.72 1.12
N PHE A 192 11.31 16.57 1.37
CA PHE A 192 10.82 15.68 2.41
C PHE A 192 11.32 14.25 2.22
N VAL A 193 11.32 13.76 0.97
CA VAL A 193 11.93 12.48 0.65
C VAL A 193 13.44 12.63 0.78
N ASN A 194 13.99 12.11 1.86
CA ASN A 194 15.42 12.09 2.13
C ASN A 194 15.95 10.64 2.14
N PRO A 195 17.29 10.45 2.08
CA PRO A 195 17.89 9.12 2.09
C PRO A 195 17.46 8.26 3.28
N GLU A 196 17.43 8.82 4.49
CA GLU A 196 17.07 8.09 5.71
C GLU A 196 15.66 7.49 5.62
N MET A 197 14.69 8.24 5.11
CA MET A 197 13.31 7.77 4.93
C MET A 197 13.22 6.62 3.94
N ILE A 198 13.84 6.76 2.77
CA ILE A 198 13.80 5.74 1.72
C ILE A 198 14.54 4.48 2.15
N THR A 199 15.69 4.63 2.81
CA THR A 199 16.42 3.52 3.43
C THR A 199 15.56 2.81 4.47
N LYS A 200 14.94 3.53 5.41
CA LYS A 200 14.05 2.92 6.41
C LYS A 200 12.87 2.22 5.76
N LEU A 201 12.27 2.80 4.72
CA LEU A 201 11.19 2.19 3.95
C LEU A 201 11.64 0.84 3.36
N PHE A 202 12.80 0.82 2.71
CA PHE A 202 13.37 -0.39 2.10
C PHE A 202 13.72 -1.44 3.15
N LEU A 203 14.39 -1.05 4.24
CA LEU A 203 14.80 -1.96 5.31
C LEU A 203 13.61 -2.57 6.06
N ASN A 204 12.54 -1.79 6.25
CA ASN A 204 11.32 -2.27 6.90
C ASN A 204 10.45 -3.15 5.98
N ASN A 205 10.70 -3.14 4.67
CA ASN A 205 9.96 -3.93 3.69
C ASN A 205 10.86 -5.01 3.07
N ASN A 206 10.98 -6.14 3.76
CA ASN A 206 11.79 -7.27 3.28
C ASN A 206 11.28 -7.85 1.95
N ASN A 207 10.00 -7.66 1.63
CA ASN A 207 9.37 -8.15 0.40
C ASN A 207 9.46 -7.20 -0.79
N LEU A 208 9.97 -5.98 -0.59
CA LEU A 208 10.04 -4.97 -1.64
C LEU A 208 10.95 -5.44 -2.78
N GLN A 209 10.41 -5.49 -3.99
CA GLN A 209 11.12 -5.85 -5.23
C GLN A 209 11.18 -4.67 -6.19
N TRP A 210 10.13 -3.84 -6.20
CA TRP A 210 10.07 -2.67 -7.08
C TRP A 210 9.81 -1.42 -6.27
N LEU A 211 10.62 -0.39 -6.51
CA LEU A 211 10.48 0.91 -5.86
C LEU A 211 10.54 2.01 -6.91
N ASP A 212 9.42 2.68 -7.13
CA ASP A 212 9.32 3.82 -8.02
C ASP A 212 9.08 5.08 -7.20
N ILE A 213 10.07 5.97 -7.21
CA ILE A 213 10.04 7.22 -6.46
C ILE A 213 10.17 8.37 -7.44
N SER A 214 9.07 9.10 -7.61
CA SER A 214 9.02 10.34 -8.34
C SER A 214 9.31 11.53 -7.41
N SER A 215 10.59 11.75 -7.05
CA SER A 215 11.04 12.84 -6.17
C SER A 215 12.16 13.67 -6.81
N LYS A 216 12.25 14.98 -6.57
CA LYS A 216 13.43 15.77 -7.02
C LYS A 216 14.69 15.53 -6.19
N CYS A 217 14.63 14.73 -5.12
CA CYS A 217 15.83 14.37 -4.36
C CYS A 217 16.69 13.41 -5.20
N SER A 218 17.95 13.76 -5.43
CA SER A 218 18.88 12.98 -6.26
C SER A 218 19.84 12.09 -5.47
N ASP A 219 19.86 12.21 -4.14
CA ASP A 219 21.04 11.82 -3.35
C ASP A 219 20.81 10.55 -2.51
N PHE A 220 19.64 9.91 -2.63
CA PHE A 220 19.33 8.68 -1.91
C PHE A 220 19.68 7.40 -2.68
N ASP A 221 19.97 7.50 -3.98
CA ASP A 221 20.16 6.35 -4.86
C ASP A 221 21.36 5.49 -4.43
N VAL A 222 22.50 6.10 -4.08
CA VAL A 222 23.72 5.40 -3.64
C VAL A 222 23.46 4.52 -2.42
N GLU A 223 22.86 5.10 -1.37
CA GLU A 223 22.60 4.40 -0.12
C GLU A 223 21.58 3.27 -0.32
N LEU A 224 20.50 3.55 -1.04
CA LEU A 224 19.46 2.57 -1.34
C LEU A 224 20.01 1.38 -2.16
N ILE A 225 20.78 1.65 -3.21
CA ILE A 225 21.41 0.60 -4.03
C ILE A 225 22.42 -0.20 -3.20
N GLN A 226 23.15 0.45 -2.29
CA GLN A 226 24.03 -0.26 -1.38
C GLN A 226 23.25 -1.20 -0.45
N ASN A 227 22.11 -0.78 0.07
CA ASN A 227 21.22 -1.64 0.87
C ASN A 227 20.67 -2.83 0.06
N MET A 228 20.31 -2.62 -1.21
CA MET A 228 19.92 -3.71 -2.12
C MET A 228 21.05 -4.73 -2.29
N LYS A 229 22.28 -4.26 -2.54
CA LYS A 229 23.45 -5.16 -2.64
C LYS A 229 23.70 -5.93 -1.36
N THR A 230 23.59 -5.28 -0.20
CA THR A 230 23.74 -5.93 1.12
C THR A 230 22.70 -7.05 1.28
N ARG A 231 21.44 -6.79 0.93
CA ARG A 231 20.38 -7.81 0.95
C ARG A 231 20.67 -8.99 0.00
N GLN A 232 21.33 -8.74 -1.14
CA GLN A 232 21.77 -9.80 -2.07
C GLN A 232 23.02 -10.57 -1.62
N ILE A 233 23.80 -10.05 -0.66
CA ILE A 233 24.96 -10.75 -0.09
C ILE A 233 24.52 -11.78 0.95
N LEU A 234 23.47 -11.48 1.72
CA LEU A 234 22.92 -12.36 2.73
C LEU A 234 22.19 -13.53 2.07
N CYS A 235 22.94 -14.57 1.71
CA CYS A 235 22.42 -15.86 1.26
C CYS A 235 22.70 -16.90 2.33
N GLU A 236 21.66 -17.49 2.90
CA GLU A 236 21.77 -18.61 3.84
C GLU A 236 21.65 -19.97 3.13
N GLY A 237 21.98 -20.03 1.83
CA GLY A 237 21.84 -21.24 1.01
C GLY A 237 20.41 -21.51 0.52
N GLU A 238 19.40 -20.87 1.11
CA GLU A 238 18.02 -20.94 0.65
C GLU A 238 17.76 -19.95 -0.49
N GLY A 239 17.63 -20.46 -1.72
CA GLY A 239 17.45 -19.65 -2.93
C GLY A 239 16.24 -18.69 -2.92
N LYS A 240 15.30 -18.85 -1.97
CA LYS A 240 14.08 -18.03 -1.82
C LYS A 240 14.33 -16.58 -1.41
N LEU A 241 15.54 -16.25 -0.93
CA LEU A 241 15.89 -14.90 -0.50
C LEU A 241 16.46 -14.02 -1.62
N HIS A 242 16.76 -14.59 -2.79
CA HIS A 242 17.27 -13.83 -3.94
C HIS A 242 16.17 -13.06 -4.62
N LYS A 243 16.06 -11.79 -4.23
CA LYS A 243 15.14 -10.84 -4.83
C LYS A 243 15.84 -10.05 -5.92
N ASN A 244 15.13 -9.92 -7.03
CA ASN A 244 15.45 -8.97 -8.08
C ASN A 244 14.87 -7.63 -7.68
N PHE A 245 15.67 -6.58 -7.84
CA PHE A 245 15.25 -5.23 -7.51
C PHE A 245 15.17 -4.40 -8.77
N THR A 246 14.15 -3.56 -8.86
CA THR A 246 14.11 -2.46 -9.82
C THR A 246 13.77 -1.17 -9.09
N ILE A 247 14.56 -0.14 -9.40
CA ILE A 247 14.32 1.22 -8.93
C ILE A 247 14.02 2.13 -10.13
N CYS A 248 12.95 2.92 -10.01
CA CYS A 248 12.67 4.02 -10.93
C CYS A 248 13.01 5.34 -10.27
N LEU A 249 13.90 6.09 -10.92
CA LEU A 249 14.42 7.38 -10.52
C LEU A 249 13.99 8.44 -11.55
N PRO A 250 13.96 9.72 -11.17
CA PRO A 250 13.69 10.81 -12.11
C PRO A 250 14.82 10.94 -13.14
N TYR A 251 14.43 11.19 -14.40
CA TYR A 251 15.36 11.52 -15.47
C TYR A 251 16.18 12.77 -15.20
N LYS A 252 17.49 12.69 -15.42
CA LYS A 252 18.42 13.82 -15.41
C LYS A 252 18.75 14.18 -16.86
N ARG A 253 18.61 15.45 -17.23
CA ARG A 253 19.09 15.94 -18.53
C ARG A 253 20.60 15.76 -18.59
N ASP A 254 21.12 15.29 -19.73
CA ASP A 254 22.55 15.08 -19.97
C ASP A 254 23.20 14.03 -19.05
N MET A 255 22.40 13.07 -18.56
CA MET A 255 22.90 11.97 -17.74
C MET A 255 23.81 11.05 -18.53
N ASP A 256 25.05 10.91 -18.08
CA ASP A 256 25.95 9.87 -18.55
C ASP A 256 25.62 8.54 -17.84
N VAL A 257 25.03 7.61 -18.58
CA VAL A 257 24.68 6.27 -18.08
C VAL A 257 25.92 5.49 -17.63
N HIS A 258 27.08 5.68 -18.28
CA HIS A 258 28.32 5.03 -17.86
C HIS A 258 28.84 5.60 -16.54
N HIS A 259 28.68 6.90 -16.31
CA HIS A 259 28.98 7.52 -15.02
C HIS A 259 28.11 6.94 -13.91
N GLU A 260 26.79 6.83 -14.11
CA GLU A 260 25.87 6.26 -13.11
C GLU A 260 26.14 4.76 -12.88
N ILE A 261 26.47 3.98 -13.92
CA ILE A 261 26.94 2.59 -13.78
C ILE A 261 28.19 2.54 -12.90
N THR A 262 29.19 3.38 -13.16
CA THR A 262 30.46 3.39 -12.41
C THR A 262 30.23 3.79 -10.96
N LYS A 263 29.43 4.84 -10.74
CA LYS A 263 29.01 5.32 -9.42
C LYS A 263 28.38 4.20 -8.59
N HIS A 264 27.52 3.38 -9.21
CA HIS A 264 26.78 2.34 -8.49
C HIS A 264 27.42 0.95 -8.52
N PHE A 265 28.30 0.60 -9.46
CA PHE A 265 28.77 -0.77 -9.66
C PHE A 265 30.29 -0.93 -9.91
N SER A 266 31.12 0.01 -9.45
CA SER A 266 32.60 0.00 -9.62
C SER A 266 33.35 -1.22 -9.05
N CYS A 267 32.76 -2.00 -8.14
CA CYS A 267 33.45 -3.06 -7.41
C CYS A 267 33.72 -4.36 -8.21
N GLY A 268 33.30 -4.46 -9.47
CA GLY A 268 33.49 -5.65 -10.31
C GLY A 268 32.67 -6.90 -9.92
N LYS A 269 31.84 -6.81 -8.86
CA LYS A 269 30.99 -7.93 -8.39
C LYS A 269 29.72 -8.14 -9.21
N TYR A 270 29.36 -7.18 -10.05
CA TYR A 270 28.18 -7.22 -10.90
C TYR A 270 28.61 -7.11 -12.35
N ILE A 271 27.97 -7.88 -13.21
CA ILE A 271 28.09 -7.81 -14.66
C ILE A 271 26.98 -6.89 -15.15
N ILE A 272 27.34 -5.84 -15.88
CA ILE A 272 26.36 -4.94 -16.46
C ILE A 272 25.71 -5.61 -17.67
N SER A 273 24.39 -5.52 -17.75
CA SER A 273 23.51 -6.14 -18.73
C SER A 273 22.39 -5.16 -19.09
N ASN A 274 21.75 -5.34 -20.24
CA ASN A 274 20.56 -4.58 -20.66
C ASN A 274 20.68 -3.06 -20.49
N ILE A 275 21.59 -2.43 -21.24
CA ILE A 275 21.72 -0.97 -21.27
C ILE A 275 20.80 -0.42 -22.37
N SER A 276 19.93 0.52 -22.00
CA SER A 276 19.13 1.31 -22.94
C SER A 276 19.37 2.79 -22.67
N GLN A 277 19.81 3.53 -23.69
CA GLN A 277 20.07 4.96 -23.60
C GLN A 277 19.14 5.69 -24.56
N ASN A 278 18.53 6.78 -24.09
CA ASN A 278 17.70 7.70 -24.90
C ASN A 278 16.52 7.04 -25.64
N TYR A 279 16.00 5.92 -25.15
CA TYR A 279 14.79 5.33 -25.73
C TYR A 279 13.58 6.04 -25.14
N GLY A 280 12.87 6.86 -25.93
CA GLY A 280 11.58 7.43 -25.52
C GLY A 280 11.58 8.20 -24.19
N ASN A 281 12.65 8.96 -23.90
CA ASN A 281 12.87 9.68 -22.64
C ASN A 281 13.10 8.80 -21.40
N PHE A 282 13.59 7.58 -21.58
CA PHE A 282 14.09 6.75 -20.48
C PHE A 282 15.53 6.32 -20.72
N ASN A 283 16.28 6.22 -19.63
CA ASN A 283 17.56 5.52 -19.57
C ASN A 283 17.41 4.34 -18.62
N TYR A 284 17.97 3.19 -18.97
CA TYR A 284 17.89 1.99 -18.15
C TYR A 284 19.19 1.21 -18.21
N PHE A 285 19.58 0.63 -17.09
CA PHE A 285 20.60 -0.41 -17.07
C PHE A 285 20.33 -1.42 -15.96
N GLN A 286 20.85 -2.64 -16.15
CA GLN A 286 20.68 -3.73 -15.21
C GLN A 286 22.04 -4.29 -14.79
N ALA A 287 22.31 -4.35 -13.50
CA ALA A 287 23.49 -5.02 -12.98
C ALA A 287 23.10 -6.41 -12.46
N THR A 288 23.78 -7.44 -12.94
CA THR A 288 23.49 -8.84 -12.65
C THR A 288 24.62 -9.47 -11.83
N LYS A 289 24.29 -10.34 -10.88
CA LYS A 289 25.26 -11.10 -10.07
C LYS A 289 24.78 -12.54 -9.86
N LEU A 290 25.69 -13.50 -9.91
CA LEU A 290 25.42 -14.88 -9.50
C LEU A 290 25.68 -15.03 -7.99
N CYS A 291 24.75 -15.68 -7.30
CA CYS A 291 24.97 -16.09 -5.92
C CYS A 291 25.90 -17.31 -5.89
N THR A 292 27.00 -17.22 -5.13
CA THR A 292 27.94 -18.34 -4.97
C THR A 292 27.37 -19.49 -4.13
N GLY A 293 26.36 -19.22 -3.28
CA GLY A 293 25.77 -20.23 -2.38
C GLY A 293 24.75 -21.14 -3.07
N CYS A 294 23.81 -20.56 -3.83
CA CYS A 294 22.71 -21.30 -4.45
C CYS A 294 22.69 -21.25 -5.98
N ASN A 295 23.65 -20.58 -6.61
CA ASN A 295 23.75 -20.38 -8.06
C ASN A 295 22.56 -19.61 -8.69
N CYS A 296 21.73 -18.94 -7.90
CA CYS A 296 20.67 -18.07 -8.43
C CYS A 296 21.26 -16.78 -9.02
N GLN A 297 20.73 -16.37 -10.16
CA GLN A 297 21.00 -15.07 -10.77
C GLN A 297 20.12 -14.00 -10.12
N MET A 298 20.76 -12.92 -9.66
CA MET A 298 20.11 -11.74 -9.09
C MET A 298 20.38 -10.54 -9.98
N HIS A 299 19.47 -9.58 -10.01
CA HIS A 299 19.72 -8.30 -10.64
C HIS A 299 19.23 -7.09 -9.83
N ILE A 300 19.83 -5.95 -10.12
CA ILE A 300 19.40 -4.61 -9.73
C ILE A 300 19.24 -3.81 -11.02
N GLY A 301 17.99 -3.54 -11.39
CA GLY A 301 17.62 -2.66 -12.50
C GLY A 301 17.47 -1.23 -12.04
N ILE A 302 18.02 -0.28 -12.78
CA ILE A 302 17.88 1.15 -12.52
C ILE A 302 17.29 1.78 -13.77
N ALA A 303 16.10 2.35 -13.64
CA ALA A 303 15.43 3.11 -14.69
C ALA A 303 15.39 4.58 -14.31
N TYR A 304 15.87 5.46 -15.18
CA TYR A 304 15.69 6.91 -15.09
C TYR A 304 14.61 7.30 -16.07
N ILE A 305 13.43 7.66 -15.55
CA ILE A 305 12.22 7.86 -16.34
C ILE A 305 11.91 9.36 -16.37
N ASN A 306 11.70 9.91 -17.57
CA ASN A 306 11.17 11.26 -17.69
C ASN A 306 9.71 11.23 -17.27
N ILE A 307 9.47 11.76 -16.08
CA ILE A 307 8.13 11.86 -15.52
C ILE A 307 7.37 12.89 -16.37
N GLU A 308 6.37 12.41 -17.11
CA GLU A 308 5.45 13.26 -17.89
C GLU A 308 4.98 14.46 -17.06
N GLU A 309 4.68 15.59 -17.71
CA GLU A 309 4.21 16.79 -16.99
C GLU A 309 3.00 16.54 -16.10
N SER A 310 2.11 15.64 -16.51
CA SER A 310 0.93 15.17 -15.76
C SER A 310 1.28 14.55 -14.38
N ARG A 311 2.47 13.98 -14.25
CA ARG A 311 2.98 13.33 -13.05
C ARG A 311 3.91 14.23 -12.23
N LYS A 312 4.29 15.40 -12.75
CA LYS A 312 5.08 16.39 -11.98
C LYS A 312 4.22 16.94 -10.83
N PRO A 313 4.80 17.15 -9.63
CA PRO A 313 4.09 17.80 -8.54
C PRO A 313 3.70 19.24 -8.93
N ILE A 314 2.41 19.59 -8.86
CA ILE A 314 1.92 20.93 -9.19
C ILE A 314 2.12 21.86 -8.01
N CYS A 315 3.15 22.67 -8.10
CA CYS A 315 3.57 23.56 -7.02
C CYS A 315 3.30 24.99 -7.45
N SER A 316 2.04 25.42 -7.36
CA SER A 316 1.72 26.83 -7.57
C SER A 316 2.18 27.60 -6.34
N SER A 317 3.17 28.49 -6.53
CA SER A 317 3.42 29.56 -5.57
C SER A 317 2.16 30.40 -5.49
N TYR A 318 1.44 30.35 -4.37
CA TYR A 318 0.45 31.38 -4.10
C TYR A 318 1.22 32.66 -3.76
N VAL A 319 1.00 33.69 -4.59
CA VAL A 319 1.31 35.09 -4.26
C VAL A 319 0.22 35.61 -3.35
#